data_AF-A0A7K4GUK0-F1
#
_entry.id   AF-A0A7K4GUK0-F1
#
_cell.length_a   1.000
_cell.length_b   1.000
_cell.length_c   1.000
_cell.angle_alpha   90.00
_cell.angle_beta   90.00
_cell.angle_gamma   90.00
#
_symmetry.space_group_name_H-M   'P 1'
#
loop_
_entity.id
_entity.type
_entity.pdbx_description
1 polymer ?
#
loop_
_entity_poly.entity_id
_entity_poly.type
_entity_poly.pdbx_seq_one_letter_code
_entity_poly.pdbx_strand_id
1 'polypeptide(L)'
;MIEEKIPPTKKAYDEALKLSDEIVRNIELSEIPLANIALKTARLARLTNDFDMIKIMDLEISGYSNEVSGFVPKDQWEIGIAANREYETEDRKMQIYPESIEQLEGELSLNQTALEVAKDADISFSSASTSSSVRPYTGNWKERTEIRHRNAIASKRLASRRSLIYQYVLKKYLELRFSNIADDIFANIREKVDNNIGKLVPDSVTRFNAVYENLNSENTENWSNAVHSCRRILKDLANAVYPPNEDRKKVIDGQEVTIKLDEEHYINRILEFITQTSDSQSYQDVVGSQLKFIKDRLDSLLNASHKGTHTTIVSKEDANRIVVYTYLLIGDILSLVKFKN
;
A
#
# COMPACT_ATOMS: atom_id res chain seq x y z
N MET A 1 2.23 -8.46 -22.01
CA MET A 1 1.08 -9.06 -21.28
C MET A 1 1.16 -8.52 -19.88
N ILE A 2 0.17 -7.75 -19.44
CA ILE A 2 0.11 -7.30 -18.04
C ILE A 2 -0.33 -8.53 -17.27
N GLU A 3 0.60 -9.19 -16.56
CA GLU A 3 0.25 -10.30 -15.68
C GLU A 3 -0.82 -9.81 -14.70
N GLU A 4 -1.97 -10.48 -14.72
CA GLU A 4 -3.11 -10.18 -13.88
C GLU A 4 -2.69 -10.45 -12.43
N LYS A 5 -2.32 -9.38 -11.70
CA LYS A 5 -1.87 -9.47 -10.32
C LYS A 5 -3.03 -9.96 -9.47
N ILE A 6 -2.98 -11.22 -9.08
CA ILE A 6 -3.95 -11.81 -8.15
C ILE A 6 -3.84 -11.02 -6.83
N PRO A 7 -4.91 -10.37 -6.37
CA PRO A 7 -4.85 -9.62 -5.13
C PRO A 7 -4.65 -10.58 -3.95
N PRO A 8 -3.76 -10.27 -3.00
CA PRO A 8 -3.57 -11.07 -1.80
C PRO A 8 -4.86 -11.19 -0.97
N THR A 9 -4.99 -12.27 -0.21
CA THR A 9 -6.08 -12.40 0.78
C THR A 9 -5.84 -11.46 1.96
N LYS A 10 -6.88 -10.95 2.63
CA LYS A 10 -6.75 -10.09 3.83
C LYS A 10 -5.79 -10.64 4.91
N LYS A 11 -5.82 -11.96 5.16
CA LYS A 11 -4.87 -12.60 6.08
C LYS A 11 -3.41 -12.51 5.62
N ALA A 12 -3.17 -12.65 4.32
CA ALA A 12 -1.85 -12.52 3.73
C ALA A 12 -1.34 -11.07 3.79
N TYR A 13 -2.25 -10.08 3.66
CA TYR A 13 -1.93 -8.67 3.85
C TYR A 13 -1.42 -8.36 5.27
N ASP A 14 -2.13 -8.83 6.30
CA ASP A 14 -1.71 -8.61 7.70
C ASP A 14 -0.38 -9.30 8.02
N GLU A 15 -0.17 -10.50 7.47
CA GLU A 15 1.10 -11.23 7.59
C GLU A 15 2.24 -10.49 6.87
N ALA A 16 1.99 -9.99 5.66
CA ALA A 16 2.95 -9.21 4.89
C ALA A 16 3.34 -7.90 5.59
N LEU A 17 2.39 -7.22 6.24
CA LEU A 17 2.67 -6.01 7.01
C LEU A 17 3.62 -6.31 8.19
N LYS A 18 3.32 -7.35 8.98
CA LYS A 18 4.19 -7.75 10.10
C LYS A 18 5.57 -8.18 9.63
N LEU A 19 5.64 -8.97 8.55
CA LEU A 19 6.90 -9.45 8.00
C LEU A 19 7.74 -8.31 7.43
N SER A 20 7.13 -7.35 6.75
CA SER A 20 7.85 -6.19 6.20
C SER A 20 8.40 -5.27 7.30
N ASP A 21 7.65 -5.02 8.37
CA ASP A 21 8.12 -4.29 9.56
C ASP A 21 9.33 -4.99 10.20
N GLU A 22 9.24 -6.32 10.35
CA GLU A 22 10.32 -7.14 10.88
C GLU A 22 11.58 -7.07 9.99
N ILE A 23 11.43 -7.15 8.66
CA ILE A 23 12.55 -7.07 7.72
C ILE A 23 13.23 -5.69 7.78
N VAL A 24 12.46 -4.59 7.80
CA VAL A 24 13.02 -3.23 7.92
C VAL A 24 13.84 -3.12 9.20
N ARG A 25 13.29 -3.53 10.34
CA ARG A 25 14.00 -3.53 11.62
C ARG A 25 15.29 -4.36 11.56
N ASN A 26 15.23 -5.57 10.98
CA ASN A 26 16.40 -6.45 10.85
C ASN A 26 17.53 -5.77 10.05
N ILE A 27 17.22 -5.02 9.00
CA ILE A 27 18.21 -4.30 8.17
C ILE A 27 18.77 -3.08 8.91
N GLU A 28 17.93 -2.29 9.57
CA GLU A 28 18.33 -1.06 10.27
C GLU A 28 19.21 -1.34 11.48
N LEU A 29 18.85 -2.36 12.26
CA LEU A 29 19.58 -2.76 13.46
C LEU A 29 20.68 -3.79 13.17
N SER A 30 20.76 -4.31 11.94
CA SER A 30 21.71 -5.36 11.52
C SER A 30 21.65 -6.60 12.43
N GLU A 31 20.43 -7.03 12.81
CA GLU A 31 20.20 -8.14 13.76
C GLU A 31 20.54 -9.52 13.17
N ILE A 32 20.36 -9.70 11.86
CA ILE A 32 20.57 -10.98 11.15
C ILE A 32 21.36 -10.78 9.85
N PRO A 33 22.04 -11.83 9.33
CA PRO A 33 22.73 -11.78 8.04
C PRO A 33 21.79 -11.44 6.88
N LEU A 34 22.32 -10.77 5.85
CA LEU A 34 21.59 -10.33 4.69
C LEU A 34 21.03 -11.51 3.88
N ALA A 35 21.70 -12.67 3.86
CA ALA A 35 21.17 -13.87 3.23
C ALA A 35 19.82 -14.32 3.86
N ASN A 36 19.71 -14.25 5.19
CA ASN A 36 18.46 -14.56 5.90
C ASN A 36 17.37 -13.50 5.65
N ILE A 37 17.78 -12.24 5.52
CA ILE A 37 16.89 -11.13 5.14
C ILE A 37 16.36 -11.33 3.71
N ALA A 38 17.19 -11.80 2.79
CA ALA A 38 16.77 -12.11 1.41
C ALA A 38 15.71 -13.22 1.38
N LEU A 39 15.85 -14.27 2.19
CA LEU A 39 14.83 -15.33 2.34
C LEU A 39 13.49 -14.79 2.87
N LYS A 40 13.54 -13.91 3.87
CA LYS A 40 12.33 -13.23 4.38
C LYS A 40 11.70 -12.34 3.31
N THR A 41 12.52 -11.62 2.53
CA THR A 41 12.06 -10.80 1.41
C THR A 41 11.41 -11.64 0.31
N ALA A 42 11.95 -12.81 -0.02
CA ALA A 42 11.33 -13.76 -0.95
C ALA A 42 9.96 -14.24 -0.44
N ARG A 43 9.81 -14.46 0.88
CA ARG A 43 8.50 -14.76 1.50
C ARG A 43 7.54 -13.57 1.39
N LEU A 44 8.00 -12.34 1.63
CA LEU A 44 7.18 -11.13 1.47
C LEU A 44 6.69 -10.96 0.02
N ALA A 45 7.57 -11.19 -0.96
CA ALA A 45 7.22 -11.15 -2.37
C ALA A 45 6.15 -12.22 -2.72
N ARG A 46 6.25 -13.42 -2.16
CA ARG A 46 5.21 -14.46 -2.27
C ARG A 46 3.87 -14.05 -1.66
N LEU A 47 3.86 -13.45 -0.47
CA LEU A 47 2.63 -12.98 0.17
C LEU A 47 1.95 -11.86 -0.62
N THR A 48 2.73 -11.04 -1.32
CA THR A 48 2.24 -9.91 -2.14
C THR A 48 2.03 -10.25 -3.61
N ASN A 49 2.22 -11.53 -4.00
CA ASN A 49 2.14 -12.03 -5.39
C ASN A 49 3.02 -11.24 -6.37
N ASP A 50 4.23 -10.85 -5.95
CA ASP A 50 5.20 -10.14 -6.77
C ASP A 50 6.19 -11.12 -7.43
N PHE A 51 5.78 -11.70 -8.56
CA PHE A 51 6.52 -12.76 -9.24
C PHE A 51 7.90 -12.34 -9.74
N ASP A 52 8.07 -11.08 -10.12
CA ASP A 52 9.36 -10.55 -10.56
C ASP A 52 10.36 -10.52 -9.40
N MET A 53 9.92 -10.03 -8.23
CA MET A 53 10.79 -10.00 -7.06
C MET A 53 11.09 -11.40 -6.51
N ILE A 54 10.17 -12.36 -6.64
CA ILE A 54 10.44 -13.77 -6.29
C ILE A 54 11.63 -14.28 -7.12
N LYS A 55 11.59 -14.11 -8.44
CA LYS A 55 12.68 -14.54 -9.34
C LYS A 55 14.01 -13.86 -9.01
N ILE A 56 13.99 -12.56 -8.73
CA ILE A 56 15.19 -11.82 -8.31
C ILE A 56 15.74 -12.42 -7.02
N MET A 57 14.92 -12.56 -5.97
CA MET A 57 15.36 -13.06 -4.68
C MET A 57 15.87 -14.50 -4.76
N ASP A 58 15.25 -15.37 -5.56
CA ASP A 58 15.69 -16.75 -5.76
C ASP A 58 17.13 -16.80 -6.32
N LEU A 59 17.47 -15.93 -7.28
CA LEU A 59 18.83 -15.80 -7.80
C LEU A 59 19.79 -15.10 -6.83
N GLU A 60 19.31 -14.15 -6.03
CA GLU A 60 20.13 -13.51 -4.98
C GLU A 60 20.54 -14.51 -3.87
N ILE A 61 19.70 -15.49 -3.60
CA ILE A 61 19.94 -16.56 -2.62
C ILE A 61 20.81 -17.67 -3.23
N SER A 62 20.41 -18.21 -4.38
CA SER A 62 21.08 -19.37 -4.99
C SER A 62 22.37 -19.03 -5.75
N GLY A 63 22.53 -17.77 -6.17
CA GLY A 63 23.57 -17.35 -7.09
C GLY A 63 23.15 -17.56 -8.55
N TYR A 64 23.85 -16.87 -9.44
CA TYR A 64 23.58 -16.95 -10.87
C TYR A 64 24.39 -18.10 -11.44
N SER A 65 23.77 -18.93 -12.27
CA SER A 65 24.42 -20.11 -12.84
C SER A 65 25.52 -19.66 -13.80
N ASN A 66 26.77 -19.96 -13.45
CA ASN A 66 27.90 -19.92 -14.37
C ASN A 66 28.13 -21.35 -14.88
N GLU A 67 27.55 -21.69 -16.03
CA GLU A 67 27.94 -22.95 -16.68
C GLU A 67 29.46 -22.96 -16.93
N VAL A 68 30.03 -24.14 -17.18
CA VAL A 68 31.47 -24.36 -17.43
C VAL A 68 32.04 -23.43 -18.53
N SER A 69 31.17 -22.85 -19.38
CA SER A 69 31.47 -21.86 -20.40
C SER A 69 31.76 -20.43 -19.88
N GLY A 70 31.47 -20.13 -18.62
CA GLY A 70 31.66 -18.82 -18.00
C GLY A 70 30.57 -17.78 -18.32
N PHE A 71 29.48 -18.19 -18.98
CA PHE A 71 28.37 -17.30 -19.34
C PHE A 71 27.11 -17.59 -18.51
N VAL A 72 26.43 -16.51 -18.12
CA VAL A 72 25.11 -16.58 -17.46
C VAL A 72 24.03 -16.72 -18.54
N PRO A 73 23.03 -17.61 -18.37
CA PRO A 73 21.91 -17.73 -19.29
C PRO A 73 21.19 -16.39 -19.51
N LYS A 74 20.67 -16.16 -20.71
CA LYS A 74 20.03 -14.88 -21.09
C LYS A 74 18.92 -14.46 -20.12
N ASP A 75 18.09 -15.40 -19.68
CA ASP A 75 16.96 -15.12 -18.77
C ASP A 75 17.45 -14.63 -17.40
N GLN A 76 18.50 -15.28 -16.84
CA GLN A 76 19.12 -14.86 -15.59
C GLN A 76 19.86 -13.53 -15.76
N TRP A 77 20.44 -13.28 -16.93
CA TRP A 77 21.11 -12.02 -17.24
C TRP A 77 20.16 -10.83 -17.21
N GLU A 78 18.98 -10.95 -17.82
CA GLU A 78 17.95 -9.91 -17.79
C GLU A 78 17.48 -9.61 -16.35
N ILE A 79 17.31 -10.66 -15.53
CA ILE A 79 16.99 -10.50 -14.11
C ILE A 79 18.13 -9.83 -13.34
N GLY A 80 19.39 -10.16 -13.64
CA GLY A 80 20.57 -9.54 -13.04
C GLY A 80 20.68 -8.05 -13.34
N ILE A 81 20.34 -7.63 -14.57
CA ILE A 81 20.22 -6.22 -14.95
C ILE A 81 19.10 -5.55 -14.15
N ALA A 82 17.91 -6.16 -14.10
CA ALA A 82 16.80 -5.63 -13.31
C ALA A 82 17.14 -5.49 -11.82
N ALA A 83 18.01 -6.37 -11.31
CA ALA A 83 18.55 -6.32 -9.96
C ALA A 83 19.74 -5.35 -9.80
N ASN A 84 20.12 -4.57 -10.80
CA ASN A 84 21.28 -3.65 -10.77
C ASN A 84 22.61 -4.34 -10.43
N ARG A 85 22.88 -5.53 -11.01
CA ARG A 85 24.16 -6.25 -10.85
C ARG A 85 25.21 -5.89 -11.90
N GLU A 86 24.93 -4.92 -12.75
CA GLU A 86 25.83 -4.52 -13.82
C GLU A 86 27.07 -3.76 -13.30
N TYR A 87 28.21 -4.01 -13.93
CA TYR A 87 29.43 -3.25 -13.78
C TYR A 87 30.18 -3.16 -15.11
N GLU A 88 30.89 -2.06 -15.31
CA GLU A 88 31.74 -1.86 -16.48
C GLU A 88 33.15 -2.39 -16.19
N THR A 89 33.66 -3.22 -17.11
CA THR A 89 35.05 -3.71 -17.08
C THR A 89 35.98 -2.71 -17.78
N GLU A 90 37.30 -2.80 -17.54
CA GLU A 90 38.31 -1.95 -18.20
C GLU A 90 38.20 -1.94 -19.74
N ASP A 91 37.72 -3.05 -20.34
CA ASP A 91 37.43 -3.21 -21.76
C ASP A 91 36.12 -2.52 -22.24
N ARG A 92 35.45 -1.71 -21.41
CA ARG A 92 34.13 -1.08 -21.66
C ARG A 92 33.02 -2.07 -22.00
N LYS A 93 33.14 -3.31 -21.52
CA LYS A 93 32.10 -4.33 -21.62
C LYS A 93 31.27 -4.34 -20.35
N MET A 94 29.94 -4.35 -20.52
CA MET A 94 29.00 -4.50 -19.41
C MET A 94 28.92 -5.96 -19.00
N GLN A 95 29.16 -6.24 -17.73
CA GLN A 95 29.10 -7.57 -17.13
C GLN A 95 28.24 -7.57 -15.89
N ILE A 96 27.69 -8.72 -15.53
CA ILE A 96 27.02 -8.94 -14.24
C ILE A 96 27.89 -9.82 -13.35
N TYR A 97 27.83 -9.58 -12.05
CA TYR A 97 28.54 -10.41 -11.08
C TYR A 97 27.60 -11.52 -10.56
N PRO A 98 28.00 -12.81 -10.63
CA PRO A 98 27.10 -13.93 -10.40
C PRO A 98 26.96 -14.35 -8.93
N GLU A 99 27.78 -13.80 -8.04
CA GLU A 99 27.90 -14.24 -6.65
C GLU A 99 26.57 -14.09 -5.88
N SER A 100 26.22 -15.07 -5.05
CA SER A 100 25.06 -14.97 -4.15
C SER A 100 25.36 -14.03 -2.98
N ILE A 101 24.30 -13.56 -2.29
CA ILE A 101 24.47 -12.74 -1.08
C ILE A 101 25.30 -13.48 -0.03
N GLU A 102 25.02 -14.77 0.17
CA GLU A 102 25.75 -15.60 1.14
C GLU A 102 27.23 -15.77 0.74
N GLN A 103 27.54 -15.92 -0.55
CA GLN A 103 28.92 -15.96 -1.03
C GLN A 103 29.66 -14.65 -0.76
N LEU A 104 29.02 -13.49 -0.99
CA LEU A 104 29.61 -12.18 -0.70
C LEU A 104 29.84 -11.98 0.81
N GLU A 105 28.91 -12.41 1.66
CA GLU A 105 29.07 -12.40 3.12
C GLU A 105 30.23 -13.29 3.58
N GLY A 106 30.28 -14.51 3.05
CA GLY A 106 31.37 -15.45 3.32
C GLY A 106 32.73 -14.90 2.87
N GLU A 107 32.79 -14.31 1.67
CA GLU A 107 34.01 -13.69 1.15
C GLU A 107 34.50 -12.54 2.03
N LEU A 108 33.59 -11.69 2.52
CA LEU A 108 33.97 -10.61 3.45
C LEU A 108 34.57 -11.15 4.75
N SER A 109 33.95 -12.17 5.33
CA SER A 109 34.45 -12.82 6.55
C SER A 109 35.83 -13.46 6.32
N LEU A 110 35.99 -14.21 5.23
CA LEU A 110 37.26 -14.84 4.86
C LEU A 110 38.35 -13.79 4.61
N ASN A 111 38.04 -12.70 3.91
CA ASN A 111 38.98 -11.62 3.66
C ASN A 111 39.41 -10.90 4.95
N GLN A 112 38.51 -10.76 5.92
CA GLN A 112 38.87 -10.19 7.23
C GLN A 112 39.85 -11.11 7.98
N THR A 113 39.57 -12.41 8.06
CA THR A 113 40.49 -13.38 8.68
C THR A 113 41.84 -13.44 7.96
N ALA A 114 41.83 -13.41 6.62
CA ALA A 114 43.05 -13.38 5.83
C ALA A 114 43.88 -12.10 6.09
N LEU A 115 43.25 -10.94 6.25
CA LEU A 115 43.94 -9.69 6.61
C LEU A 115 44.56 -9.73 8.01
N GLU A 116 43.95 -10.45 8.95
CA GLU A 116 44.49 -10.64 10.29
C GLU A 116 45.74 -11.52 10.29
N VAL A 117 45.72 -12.58 9.48
CA VAL A 117 46.85 -13.52 9.31
C VAL A 117 47.99 -12.89 8.50
N ALA A 118 47.68 -12.09 7.48
CA ALA A 118 48.66 -11.47 6.59
C ALA A 118 49.45 -10.30 7.23
N LYS A 119 49.33 -10.09 8.56
CA LYS A 119 50.15 -9.11 9.27
C LYS A 119 51.62 -9.50 9.20
N ASP A 120 52.48 -8.49 9.04
CA ASP A 120 53.93 -8.70 9.04
C ASP A 120 54.36 -9.16 10.44
N ALA A 121 55.22 -10.18 10.51
CA ALA A 121 55.69 -10.71 11.78
C ALA A 121 56.57 -9.67 12.50
N ASP A 122 56.39 -9.56 13.82
CA ASP A 122 57.27 -8.76 14.66
C ASP A 122 58.66 -9.38 14.68
N ILE A 123 59.60 -8.77 13.97
CA ILE A 123 61.00 -9.23 13.91
C ILE A 123 61.85 -8.46 14.93
N SER A 124 62.36 -9.15 15.95
CA SER A 124 63.40 -8.61 16.84
C SER A 124 64.78 -8.89 16.25
N PHE A 125 65.56 -7.85 15.97
CA PHE A 125 66.91 -8.00 15.44
C PHE A 125 67.97 -7.63 16.49
N SER A 126 68.98 -8.49 16.67
CA SER A 126 70.17 -8.23 17.48
C SER A 126 71.41 -8.54 16.64
N SER A 127 72.29 -7.55 16.47
CA SER A 127 73.58 -7.73 15.79
C SER A 127 74.73 -7.29 16.70
N ALA A 128 75.80 -8.08 16.70
CA ALA A 128 77.06 -7.76 17.36
C ALA A 128 78.01 -6.93 16.46
N SER A 129 77.70 -6.76 15.16
CA SER A 129 78.50 -5.95 14.23
C SER A 129 77.80 -4.63 13.91
N THR A 130 78.54 -3.52 14.03
CA THR A 130 78.06 -2.16 13.73
C THR A 130 78.00 -1.86 12.23
N SER A 131 78.63 -2.68 11.38
CA SER A 131 78.83 -2.43 9.94
C SER A 131 77.93 -3.25 9.01
N SER A 132 77.06 -4.12 9.54
CA SER A 132 76.19 -4.96 8.73
C SER A 132 74.82 -4.30 8.52
N SER A 133 74.58 -3.75 7.32
CA SER A 133 73.23 -3.31 6.92
C SER A 133 72.32 -4.52 6.69
N VAL A 134 71.30 -4.67 7.52
CA VAL A 134 70.26 -5.69 7.34
C VAL A 134 69.28 -5.19 6.28
N ARG A 135 69.01 -6.01 5.26
CA ARG A 135 67.89 -5.75 4.35
C ARG A 135 66.61 -6.10 5.10
N PRO A 136 65.66 -5.16 5.30
CA PRO A 136 64.37 -5.51 5.86
C PRO A 136 63.69 -6.52 4.94
N TYR A 137 63.02 -7.50 5.52
CA TYR A 137 62.18 -8.45 4.79
C TYR A 137 61.12 -7.69 3.99
N THR A 138 60.90 -8.05 2.72
CA THR A 138 59.77 -7.52 1.96
C THR A 138 58.49 -8.08 2.55
N GLY A 139 57.76 -7.29 3.33
CA GLY A 139 56.51 -7.72 3.99
C GLY A 139 55.41 -8.16 3.02
N ASN A 140 54.30 -8.65 3.57
CA ASN A 140 53.17 -9.24 2.83
C ASN A 140 52.28 -8.20 2.14
N TRP A 141 52.84 -7.05 1.74
CA TRP A 141 52.09 -5.90 1.26
C TRP A 141 51.29 -6.18 -0.01
N LYS A 142 51.81 -7.03 -0.91
CA LYS A 142 51.11 -7.41 -2.16
C LYS A 142 49.84 -8.20 -1.84
N GLU A 143 49.96 -9.25 -1.03
CA GLU A 143 48.83 -10.06 -0.57
C GLU A 143 47.79 -9.20 0.16
N ARG A 144 48.23 -8.32 1.07
CA ARG A 144 47.33 -7.39 1.77
C ARG A 144 46.61 -6.42 0.84
N THR A 145 47.28 -5.95 -0.20
CA THR A 145 46.69 -5.02 -1.19
C THR A 145 45.61 -5.74 -2.00
N GLU A 146 45.87 -6.97 -2.43
CA GLU A 146 44.89 -7.81 -3.14
C GLU A 146 43.67 -8.12 -2.25
N ILE A 147 43.88 -8.53 -0.99
CA ILE A 147 42.77 -8.84 -0.08
C ILE A 147 41.93 -7.58 0.20
N ARG A 148 42.57 -6.41 0.39
CA ARG A 148 41.84 -5.13 0.56
C ARG A 148 41.01 -4.79 -0.66
N HIS A 149 41.55 -5.01 -1.85
CA HIS A 149 40.84 -4.75 -3.10
C HIS A 149 39.60 -5.64 -3.23
N ARG A 150 39.74 -6.96 -3.00
CA ARG A 150 38.61 -7.91 -2.99
C ARG A 150 37.57 -7.57 -1.94
N ASN A 151 37.99 -7.23 -0.71
CA ASN A 151 37.09 -6.81 0.36
C ASN A 151 36.29 -5.57 -0.03
N ALA A 152 36.93 -4.57 -0.65
CA ALA A 152 36.25 -3.36 -1.11
C ALA A 152 35.19 -3.67 -2.19
N ILE A 153 35.48 -4.57 -3.13
CA ILE A 153 34.54 -5.00 -4.17
C ILE A 153 33.36 -5.75 -3.56
N ALA A 154 33.62 -6.76 -2.72
CA ALA A 154 32.58 -7.56 -2.08
C ALA A 154 31.68 -6.68 -1.19
N SER A 155 32.26 -5.77 -0.42
CA SER A 155 31.53 -4.81 0.43
C SER A 155 30.63 -3.88 -0.38
N LYS A 156 31.14 -3.34 -1.50
CA LYS A 156 30.36 -2.50 -2.42
C LYS A 156 29.17 -3.27 -3.02
N ARG A 157 29.41 -4.51 -3.50
CA ARG A 157 28.36 -5.36 -4.08
C ARG A 157 27.29 -5.71 -3.05
N LEU A 158 27.70 -6.09 -1.83
CA LEU A 158 26.79 -6.40 -0.73
C LEU A 158 25.96 -5.17 -0.30
N ALA A 159 26.57 -3.98 -0.23
CA ALA A 159 25.85 -2.74 0.05
C ALA A 159 24.78 -2.44 -1.01
N SER A 160 25.07 -2.72 -2.29
CA SER A 160 24.08 -2.62 -3.37
C SER A 160 22.91 -3.60 -3.18
N ARG A 161 23.18 -4.86 -2.77
CA ARG A 161 22.13 -5.86 -2.48
C ARG A 161 21.26 -5.44 -1.31
N ARG A 162 21.88 -4.95 -0.23
CA ARG A 162 21.17 -4.39 0.93
C ARG A 162 20.27 -3.24 0.52
N SER A 163 20.74 -2.34 -0.34
CA SER A 163 19.94 -1.21 -0.83
C SER A 163 18.73 -1.68 -1.64
N LEU A 164 18.90 -2.65 -2.54
CA LEU A 164 17.82 -3.23 -3.34
C LEU A 164 16.73 -3.83 -2.44
N ILE A 165 17.12 -4.67 -1.48
CA ILE A 165 16.18 -5.30 -0.54
C ILE A 165 15.47 -4.23 0.30
N TYR A 166 16.23 -3.29 0.87
CA TYR A 166 15.67 -2.26 1.74
C TYR A 166 14.65 -1.37 1.03
N GLN A 167 14.98 -0.89 -0.18
CA GLN A 167 14.07 -0.05 -0.97
C GLN A 167 12.78 -0.79 -1.33
N TYR A 168 12.90 -2.05 -1.74
CA TYR A 168 11.74 -2.88 -2.06
C TYR A 168 10.82 -3.07 -0.85
N VAL A 169 11.39 -3.52 0.28
CA VAL A 169 10.63 -3.82 1.49
C VAL A 169 10.01 -2.54 2.06
N LEU A 170 10.75 -1.43 2.10
CA LEU A 170 10.23 -0.15 2.60
C LEU A 170 9.05 0.35 1.76
N LYS A 171 9.15 0.24 0.43
CA LYS A 171 8.04 0.58 -0.47
C LYS A 171 6.81 -0.28 -0.16
N LYS A 172 6.98 -1.60 -0.04
CA LYS A 172 5.89 -2.53 0.27
C LYS A 172 5.29 -2.27 1.65
N TYR A 173 6.12 -2.03 2.66
CA TYR A 173 5.67 -1.68 4.01
C TYR A 173 4.78 -0.43 4.01
N LEU A 174 5.20 0.63 3.32
CA LEU A 174 4.40 1.85 3.21
C LEU A 174 3.09 1.60 2.47
N GLU A 175 3.12 0.92 1.32
CA GLU A 175 1.92 0.53 0.55
C GLU A 175 0.91 -0.22 1.44
N LEU A 176 1.37 -1.23 2.19
CA LEU A 176 0.55 -2.05 3.07
C LEU A 176 0.01 -1.25 4.26
N ARG A 177 0.84 -0.42 4.88
CA ARG A 177 0.45 0.41 6.03
C ARG A 177 -0.62 1.43 5.66
N PHE A 178 -0.52 2.07 4.49
CA PHE A 178 -1.54 3.00 4.01
C PHE A 178 -2.86 2.32 3.67
N SER A 179 -2.81 1.12 3.08
CA SER A 179 -4.01 0.33 2.79
C SER A 179 -4.80 0.02 4.08
N ASN A 180 -4.10 -0.45 5.12
CA ASN A 180 -4.75 -0.78 6.40
C ASN A 180 -5.40 0.44 7.07
N ILE A 181 -4.77 1.62 7.03
CA ILE A 181 -5.35 2.83 7.63
C ILE A 181 -6.69 3.20 6.97
N ALA A 182 -6.75 3.16 5.64
CA ALA A 182 -7.98 3.49 4.91
C ALA A 182 -9.09 2.45 5.17
N ASP A 183 -8.73 1.16 5.15
CA ASP A 183 -9.65 0.07 5.43
C ASP A 183 -10.20 0.13 6.86
N ASP A 184 -9.35 0.44 7.85
CA ASP A 184 -9.74 0.55 9.26
C ASP A 184 -10.69 1.73 9.50
N ILE A 185 -10.40 2.90 8.91
CA ILE A 185 -11.27 4.07 9.02
C ILE A 185 -12.65 3.76 8.43
N PHE A 186 -12.68 3.20 7.22
CA PHE A 186 -13.95 2.87 6.57
C PHE A 186 -14.69 1.74 7.29
N ALA A 187 -14.01 0.71 7.78
CA ALA A 187 -14.59 -0.37 8.56
C ALA A 187 -15.24 0.14 9.86
N ASN A 188 -14.56 1.04 10.59
CA ASN A 188 -15.08 1.65 11.80
C ASN A 188 -16.32 2.51 11.54
N ILE A 189 -16.33 3.28 10.44
CA ILE A 189 -17.52 4.04 10.03
C ILE A 189 -18.64 3.08 9.64
N ARG A 190 -18.32 2.04 8.86
CA ARG A 190 -19.28 1.02 8.43
C ARG A 190 -19.99 0.34 9.59
N GLU A 191 -19.23 -0.16 10.55
CA GLU A 191 -19.79 -0.83 11.72
C GLU A 191 -20.76 0.08 12.50
N LYS A 192 -20.41 1.36 12.69
CA LYS A 192 -21.29 2.33 13.37
C LYS A 192 -22.57 2.59 12.60
N VAL A 193 -22.45 2.77 11.28
CA VAL A 193 -23.59 3.06 10.40
C VAL A 193 -24.52 1.86 10.31
N ASP A 194 -24.01 0.67 10.04
CA ASP A 194 -24.81 -0.57 9.93
C ASP A 194 -25.58 -0.85 11.23
N ASN A 195 -24.93 -0.69 12.40
CA ASN A 195 -25.58 -0.86 13.70
C ASN A 195 -26.73 0.14 13.92
N ASN A 196 -26.57 1.39 13.48
CA ASN A 196 -27.58 2.44 13.65
C ASN A 196 -28.73 2.28 12.65
N ILE A 197 -28.43 1.92 11.40
CA ILE A 197 -29.45 1.62 10.37
C ILE A 197 -30.28 0.41 10.79
N GLY A 198 -29.65 -0.65 11.28
CA GLY A 198 -30.37 -1.85 11.72
C GLY A 198 -31.41 -1.56 12.83
N LYS A 199 -31.18 -0.53 13.65
CA LYS A 199 -32.10 -0.09 14.70
C LYS A 199 -33.22 0.81 14.16
N LEU A 200 -32.91 1.73 13.24
CA LEU A 200 -33.83 2.78 12.81
C LEU A 200 -34.64 2.40 11.56
N VAL A 201 -33.98 1.77 10.58
CA VAL A 201 -34.54 1.46 9.26
C VAL A 201 -34.07 0.06 8.79
N PRO A 202 -34.61 -1.02 9.37
CA PRO A 202 -34.17 -2.39 9.07
C PRO A 202 -34.32 -2.76 7.58
N ASP A 203 -35.36 -2.26 6.91
CA ASP A 203 -35.57 -2.51 5.48
C ASP A 203 -34.48 -1.91 4.58
N SER A 204 -33.82 -0.83 5.03
CA SER A 204 -32.70 -0.24 4.30
C SER A 204 -31.44 -1.11 4.36
N VAL A 205 -31.27 -1.97 5.37
CA VAL A 205 -30.14 -2.91 5.45
C VAL A 205 -30.16 -3.88 4.26
N THR A 206 -31.34 -4.43 3.95
CA THR A 206 -31.53 -5.30 2.78
C THR A 206 -31.21 -4.56 1.48
N ARG A 207 -31.56 -3.27 1.39
CA ARG A 207 -31.24 -2.43 0.23
C ARG A 207 -29.74 -2.16 0.11
N PHE A 208 -29.01 -1.98 1.21
CA PHE A 208 -27.56 -1.85 1.18
C PHE A 208 -26.87 -3.12 0.65
N ASN A 209 -27.32 -4.30 1.08
CA ASN A 209 -26.80 -5.56 0.53
C ASN A 209 -27.04 -5.65 -0.99
N ALA A 210 -28.23 -5.31 -1.46
CA ALA A 210 -28.53 -5.27 -2.89
C ALA A 210 -27.68 -4.23 -3.64
N VAL A 211 -27.35 -3.08 -3.03
CA VAL A 211 -26.40 -2.10 -3.59
C VAL A 211 -25.02 -2.73 -3.76
N TYR A 212 -24.50 -3.43 -2.75
CA TYR A 212 -23.19 -4.09 -2.83
C TYR A 212 -23.14 -5.18 -3.92
N GLU A 213 -24.18 -6.01 -4.02
CA GLU A 213 -24.28 -7.03 -5.08
C GLU A 213 -24.29 -6.40 -6.47
N ASN A 214 -25.05 -5.33 -6.64
CA ASN A 214 -25.14 -4.60 -7.89
C ASN A 214 -23.80 -3.97 -8.30
N LEU A 215 -23.06 -3.38 -7.37
CA LEU A 215 -21.73 -2.80 -7.62
C LEU A 215 -20.68 -3.84 -8.02
N ASN A 216 -20.77 -5.06 -7.47
CA ASN A 216 -19.85 -6.15 -7.76
C ASN A 216 -20.13 -6.83 -9.11
N SER A 217 -21.30 -6.58 -9.70
CA SER A 217 -21.61 -7.10 -11.03
C SER A 217 -20.86 -6.33 -12.13
N GLU A 218 -20.64 -6.99 -13.27
CA GLU A 218 -20.07 -6.37 -14.47
C GLU A 218 -21.15 -5.77 -15.40
N ASN A 219 -22.42 -5.74 -14.95
CA ASN A 219 -23.52 -5.16 -15.71
C ASN A 219 -23.71 -3.68 -15.36
N THR A 220 -23.71 -2.84 -16.38
CA THR A 220 -23.88 -1.39 -16.26
C THR A 220 -25.24 -0.98 -15.70
N GLU A 221 -26.30 -1.73 -15.99
CA GLU A 221 -27.66 -1.46 -15.47
C GLU A 221 -27.73 -1.66 -13.96
N ASN A 222 -26.98 -2.63 -13.44
CA ASN A 222 -26.91 -2.88 -12.00
C ASN A 222 -26.24 -1.70 -11.28
N TRP A 223 -25.24 -1.06 -11.89
CA TRP A 223 -24.64 0.15 -11.32
C TRP A 223 -25.66 1.29 -11.24
N SER A 224 -26.48 1.51 -12.28
CA SER A 224 -27.59 2.47 -12.22
C SER A 224 -28.62 2.10 -11.14
N ASN A 225 -28.95 0.82 -10.99
CA ASN A 225 -29.84 0.33 -9.93
C ASN A 225 -29.28 0.58 -8.52
N ALA A 226 -27.96 0.47 -8.35
CA ALA A 226 -27.30 0.83 -7.09
C ALA A 226 -27.48 2.32 -6.77
N VAL A 227 -27.28 3.22 -7.75
CA VAL A 227 -27.48 4.67 -7.57
C VAL A 227 -28.95 5.00 -7.22
N HIS A 228 -29.92 4.38 -7.89
CA HIS A 228 -31.34 4.53 -7.55
C HIS A 228 -31.65 4.04 -6.13
N SER A 229 -31.00 2.96 -5.70
CA SER A 229 -31.17 2.42 -4.35
C SER A 229 -30.62 3.36 -3.28
N CYS A 230 -29.50 4.05 -3.52
CA CYS A 230 -29.02 5.12 -2.63
C CYS A 230 -30.06 6.21 -2.39
N ARG A 231 -30.74 6.67 -3.45
CA ARG A 231 -31.82 7.66 -3.33
C ARG A 231 -32.98 7.14 -2.48
N ARG A 232 -33.35 5.86 -2.66
CA ARG A 232 -34.42 5.22 -1.88
C ARG A 232 -34.04 5.10 -0.40
N ILE A 233 -32.81 4.73 -0.10
CA ILE A 233 -32.30 4.66 1.28
C ILE A 233 -32.38 6.03 1.96
N LEU A 234 -31.99 7.12 1.28
CA LEU A 234 -32.12 8.47 1.82
C LEU A 234 -33.58 8.86 2.10
N LYS A 235 -34.53 8.40 1.26
CA LYS A 235 -35.97 8.58 1.52
C LYS A 235 -36.44 7.80 2.73
N ASP A 236 -36.03 6.54 2.88
CA ASP A 236 -36.40 5.72 4.04
C ASP A 236 -35.85 6.34 5.33
N LEU A 237 -34.59 6.79 5.29
CA LEU A 237 -33.97 7.51 6.41
C LEU A 237 -34.75 8.77 6.75
N ALA A 238 -35.08 9.60 5.76
CA ALA A 238 -35.89 10.80 5.96
C ALA A 238 -37.23 10.46 6.62
N ASN A 239 -37.91 9.40 6.16
CA ASN A 239 -39.18 8.96 6.74
C ASN A 239 -39.04 8.53 8.20
N ALA A 240 -37.90 7.93 8.58
CA ALA A 240 -37.67 7.50 9.95
C ALA A 240 -37.25 8.63 10.90
N VAL A 241 -36.40 9.57 10.44
CA VAL A 241 -35.93 10.69 11.28
C VAL A 241 -36.90 11.88 11.30
N TYR A 242 -37.62 12.11 10.20
CA TYR A 242 -38.55 13.22 10.04
C TYR A 242 -39.69 12.85 9.07
N PRO A 243 -40.76 12.21 9.58
CA PRO A 243 -41.91 11.82 8.77
C PRO A 243 -42.52 13.02 8.00
N PRO A 244 -43.18 12.78 6.86
CA PRO A 244 -43.86 13.82 6.10
C PRO A 244 -44.83 14.61 6.99
N ASN A 245 -44.79 15.95 6.87
CA ASN A 245 -45.54 16.87 7.71
C ASN A 245 -46.03 18.08 6.90
N GLU A 246 -46.87 18.91 7.52
CA GLU A 246 -47.33 20.16 6.90
C GLU A 246 -46.17 21.11 6.59
N ASP A 247 -46.32 21.85 5.49
CA ASP A 247 -45.33 22.82 5.02
C ASP A 247 -45.08 23.91 6.08
N ARG A 248 -43.80 24.23 6.31
CA ARG A 248 -43.41 25.27 7.25
C ARG A 248 -43.02 26.54 6.54
N LYS A 249 -43.49 27.68 7.05
CA LYS A 249 -42.97 29.00 6.66
C LYS A 249 -41.77 29.35 7.52
N LYS A 250 -40.61 29.59 6.91
CA LYS A 250 -39.43 30.14 7.58
C LYS A 250 -39.03 31.45 6.91
N VAL A 251 -38.52 32.39 7.70
CA VAL A 251 -37.88 33.59 7.17
C VAL A 251 -36.40 33.29 7.00
N ILE A 252 -35.94 33.22 5.75
CA ILE A 252 -34.52 33.07 5.40
C ILE A 252 -34.11 34.35 4.69
N ASP A 253 -33.06 35.03 5.15
CA ASP A 253 -32.56 36.30 4.59
C ASP A 253 -33.65 37.39 4.43
N GLY A 254 -34.62 37.43 5.36
CA GLY A 254 -35.71 38.42 5.36
C GLY A 254 -36.87 38.11 4.41
N GLN A 255 -36.88 36.96 3.73
CA GLN A 255 -37.99 36.51 2.88
C GLN A 255 -38.72 35.31 3.49
N GLU A 256 -40.06 35.36 3.49
CA GLU A 256 -40.88 34.19 3.86
C GLU A 256 -40.77 33.11 2.77
N VAL A 257 -40.05 32.05 3.06
CA VAL A 257 -39.92 30.87 2.21
C VAL A 257 -40.77 29.75 2.80
N THR A 258 -41.63 29.16 1.97
CA THR A 258 -42.39 27.96 2.35
C THR A 258 -41.52 26.73 2.05
N ILE A 259 -41.11 26.03 3.10
CA ILE A 259 -40.36 24.79 3.00
C ILE A 259 -41.37 23.65 2.87
N LYS A 260 -41.35 23.01 1.70
CA LYS A 260 -42.15 21.82 1.45
C LYS A 260 -41.61 20.63 2.23
N LEU A 261 -42.48 20.00 3.02
CA LEU A 261 -42.15 18.87 3.90
C LEU A 261 -42.96 17.60 3.56
N ASP A 262 -43.41 17.50 2.31
CA ASP A 262 -44.11 16.33 1.79
C ASP A 262 -43.17 15.11 1.59
N GLU A 263 -43.73 14.00 1.10
CA GLU A 263 -43.00 12.75 0.87
C GLU A 263 -41.87 12.91 -0.17
N GLU A 264 -42.09 13.70 -1.22
CA GLU A 264 -41.14 13.90 -2.31
C GLU A 264 -39.94 14.76 -1.91
N HIS A 265 -40.12 15.68 -0.96
CA HIS A 265 -39.10 16.62 -0.48
C HIS A 265 -38.26 16.06 0.70
N TYR A 266 -37.86 14.79 0.62
CA TYR A 266 -37.06 14.09 1.64
C TYR A 266 -35.76 14.82 2.04
N ILE A 267 -35.10 15.54 1.11
CA ILE A 267 -33.91 16.35 1.42
C ILE A 267 -34.23 17.50 2.37
N ASN A 268 -35.34 18.21 2.15
CA ASN A 268 -35.75 19.32 3.00
C ASN A 268 -36.09 18.80 4.41
N ARG A 269 -36.69 17.61 4.50
CA ARG A 269 -37.00 16.94 5.78
C ARG A 269 -35.73 16.58 6.55
N ILE A 270 -34.71 16.04 5.88
CA ILE A 270 -33.40 15.76 6.50
C ILE A 270 -32.72 17.05 6.96
N LEU A 271 -32.74 18.11 6.15
CA LEU A 271 -32.18 19.42 6.55
C LEU A 271 -32.88 19.97 7.79
N GLU A 272 -34.21 19.91 7.83
CA GLU A 272 -34.99 20.38 8.97
C GLU A 272 -34.68 19.58 10.24
N PHE A 273 -34.53 18.25 10.12
CA PHE A 273 -34.09 17.40 11.22
C PHE A 273 -32.71 17.80 11.76
N ILE A 274 -31.73 18.02 10.87
CA ILE A 274 -30.38 18.44 11.25
C ILE A 274 -30.42 19.79 11.99
N THR A 275 -31.16 20.76 11.46
CA THR A 275 -31.30 22.10 12.08
C THR A 275 -31.98 22.04 13.45
N GLN A 276 -32.94 21.13 13.66
CA GLN A 276 -33.62 20.99 14.95
C GLN A 276 -32.82 20.20 15.99
N THR A 277 -31.93 19.31 15.55
CA THR A 277 -31.25 18.36 16.44
C THR A 277 -29.82 18.75 16.79
N SER A 278 -29.13 19.47 15.89
CA SER A 278 -27.74 19.90 16.10
C SER A 278 -27.66 21.28 16.72
N ASP A 279 -26.96 21.42 17.85
CA ASP A 279 -26.68 22.72 18.48
C ASP A 279 -25.52 23.47 17.78
N SER A 280 -24.73 22.79 16.95
CA SER A 280 -23.57 23.36 16.26
C SER A 280 -23.92 23.85 14.86
N GLN A 281 -23.80 25.16 14.62
CA GLN A 281 -24.02 25.76 13.30
C GLN A 281 -23.03 25.21 12.26
N SER A 282 -21.75 25.08 12.61
CA SER A 282 -20.72 24.55 11.71
C SER A 282 -21.04 23.12 11.26
N TYR A 283 -21.60 22.28 12.14
CA TYR A 283 -22.03 20.93 11.79
C TYR A 283 -23.21 20.95 10.82
N GLN A 284 -24.21 21.81 11.08
CA GLN A 284 -25.36 21.99 10.19
C GLN A 284 -24.91 22.42 8.79
N ASP A 285 -23.96 23.35 8.69
CA ASP A 285 -23.44 23.85 7.42
C ASP A 285 -22.68 22.76 6.64
N VAL A 286 -21.83 21.99 7.33
CA VAL A 286 -21.05 20.90 6.72
C VAL A 286 -21.97 19.80 6.21
N VAL A 287 -22.81 19.21 7.06
CA VAL A 287 -23.69 18.10 6.65
C VAL A 287 -24.76 18.58 5.66
N GLY A 288 -25.26 19.81 5.83
CA GLY A 288 -26.22 20.41 4.90
C GLY A 288 -25.63 20.64 3.51
N SER A 289 -24.38 21.10 3.41
CA SER A 289 -23.69 21.27 2.12
C SER A 289 -23.40 19.92 1.44
N GLN A 290 -22.98 18.91 2.21
CA GLN A 290 -22.75 17.55 1.72
C GLN A 290 -24.05 16.91 1.20
N LEU A 291 -25.16 17.07 1.94
CA LEU A 291 -26.47 16.57 1.52
C LEU A 291 -26.92 17.17 0.19
N LYS A 292 -26.75 18.49 0.02
CA LYS A 292 -27.04 19.17 -1.26
C LYS A 292 -26.14 18.66 -2.39
N PHE A 293 -24.84 18.54 -2.14
CA PHE A 293 -23.89 18.00 -3.12
C PHE A 293 -24.25 16.57 -3.57
N ILE A 294 -24.58 15.69 -2.61
CA ILE A 294 -24.97 14.30 -2.91
C ILE A 294 -26.27 14.26 -3.69
N LYS A 295 -27.25 15.10 -3.35
CA LYS A 295 -28.50 15.24 -4.11
C LYS A 295 -28.22 15.65 -5.55
N ASP A 296 -27.48 16.73 -5.77
CA ASP A 296 -27.21 17.25 -7.11
C ASP A 296 -26.44 16.24 -7.95
N ARG A 297 -25.52 15.50 -7.32
CA ARG A 297 -24.78 14.40 -7.98
C ARG A 297 -25.68 13.20 -8.30
N LEU A 298 -26.54 12.76 -7.38
CA LEU A 298 -27.53 11.71 -7.63
C LEU A 298 -28.44 12.11 -8.80
N ASP A 299 -29.03 13.30 -8.76
CA ASP A 299 -29.94 13.78 -9.80
C ASP A 299 -29.23 13.89 -11.16
N SER A 300 -27.98 14.36 -11.19
CA SER A 300 -27.19 14.43 -12.42
C SER A 300 -26.92 13.04 -13.03
N LEU A 301 -26.53 12.06 -12.20
CA LEU A 301 -26.26 10.69 -12.63
C LEU A 301 -27.53 9.99 -13.12
N LEU A 302 -28.64 10.15 -12.40
CA LEU A 302 -29.93 9.55 -12.75
C LEU A 302 -30.50 10.17 -14.03
N ASN A 303 -30.41 11.50 -14.19
CA ASN A 303 -30.86 12.20 -15.39
C ASN A 303 -30.02 11.83 -16.62
N ALA A 304 -28.72 11.60 -16.45
CA ALA A 304 -27.85 11.09 -17.51
C ALA A 304 -28.26 9.68 -17.95
N SER A 305 -28.62 8.81 -16.99
CA SER A 305 -29.08 7.44 -17.27
C SER A 305 -30.41 7.39 -18.04
N HIS A 306 -31.30 8.36 -17.86
CA HIS A 306 -32.62 8.39 -18.52
C HIS A 306 -32.62 8.98 -19.95
N LYS A 307 -31.58 9.71 -20.36
CA LYS A 307 -31.56 10.45 -21.64
C LYS A 307 -31.22 9.61 -22.89
N GLY A 308 -31.07 8.30 -22.79
CA GLY A 308 -31.14 7.38 -23.94
C GLY A 308 -30.12 7.62 -25.08
N THR A 309 -29.09 8.44 -24.86
CA THR A 309 -27.93 8.56 -25.75
C THR A 309 -26.85 7.62 -25.24
N HIS A 310 -26.40 6.69 -26.11
CA HIS A 310 -25.43 5.61 -25.89
C HIS A 310 -24.02 6.02 -25.39
N THR A 311 -23.87 7.16 -24.72
CA THR A 311 -22.57 7.76 -24.38
C THR A 311 -22.39 8.15 -22.92
N THR A 312 -23.37 7.94 -22.02
CA THR A 312 -23.18 8.24 -20.59
C THR A 312 -23.68 7.11 -19.71
N ILE A 313 -23.05 5.95 -19.89
CA ILE A 313 -23.14 4.82 -18.96
C ILE A 313 -22.56 5.29 -17.63
N VAL A 314 -23.28 5.11 -16.52
CA VAL A 314 -22.75 5.35 -15.18
C VAL A 314 -21.49 4.51 -15.03
N SER A 315 -20.34 5.14 -14.80
CA SER A 315 -19.11 4.37 -14.63
C SER A 315 -19.15 3.61 -13.30
N LYS A 316 -18.52 2.43 -13.23
CA LYS A 316 -18.35 1.68 -11.97
C LYS A 316 -17.72 2.55 -10.89
N GLU A 317 -16.77 3.42 -11.27
CA GLU A 317 -16.14 4.38 -10.37
C GLU A 317 -17.12 5.43 -9.82
N ASP A 318 -18.01 5.98 -10.65
CA ASP A 318 -19.03 6.94 -10.21
C ASP A 318 -20.05 6.29 -9.28
N ALA A 319 -20.48 5.07 -9.61
CA ALA A 319 -21.38 4.28 -8.77
C ALA A 319 -20.74 3.96 -7.41
N ASN A 320 -19.47 3.55 -7.40
CA ASN A 320 -18.73 3.32 -6.15
C ASN A 320 -18.62 4.60 -5.32
N ARG A 321 -18.26 5.72 -5.93
CA ARG A 321 -18.11 7.01 -5.23
C ARG A 321 -19.43 7.48 -4.60
N ILE A 322 -20.55 7.42 -5.35
CA ILE A 322 -21.83 7.90 -4.82
C ILE A 322 -22.36 7.02 -3.70
N VAL A 323 -22.12 5.70 -3.77
CA VAL A 323 -22.48 4.79 -2.68
C VAL A 323 -21.67 5.11 -1.43
N VAL A 324 -20.35 5.32 -1.55
CA VAL A 324 -19.51 5.73 -0.43
C VAL A 324 -19.96 7.05 0.16
N TYR A 325 -20.22 8.08 -0.66
CA TYR A 325 -20.70 9.37 -0.16
C TYR A 325 -22.05 9.26 0.54
N THR A 326 -22.98 8.50 -0.02
CA THR A 326 -24.29 8.26 0.59
C THR A 326 -24.12 7.59 1.95
N TYR A 327 -23.22 6.61 2.03
CA TYR A 327 -22.94 5.88 3.26
C TYR A 327 -22.36 6.78 4.36
N LEU A 328 -21.38 7.63 4.02
CA LEU A 328 -20.79 8.60 4.95
C LEU A 328 -21.83 9.63 5.44
N LEU A 329 -22.61 10.19 4.51
CA LEU A 329 -23.68 11.13 4.83
C LEU A 329 -24.72 10.54 5.79
N ILE A 330 -25.12 9.29 5.56
CA ILE A 330 -26.06 8.59 6.44
C ILE A 330 -25.44 8.43 7.83
N GLY A 331 -24.14 8.13 7.91
CA GLY A 331 -23.44 8.09 9.20
C GLY A 331 -23.44 9.40 9.95
N ASP A 332 -23.23 10.52 9.25
CA ASP A 332 -23.32 11.85 9.85
C ASP A 332 -24.75 12.11 10.36
N ILE A 333 -25.77 11.90 9.55
CA ILE A 333 -27.17 12.09 9.97
C ILE A 333 -27.53 11.22 11.18
N LEU A 334 -27.14 9.94 11.16
CA LEU A 334 -27.40 8.99 12.25
C LEU A 334 -26.63 9.33 13.54
N SER A 335 -25.50 10.03 13.45
CA SER A 335 -24.76 10.48 14.63
C SER A 335 -25.55 11.49 15.48
N LEU A 336 -26.51 12.21 14.88
CA LEU A 336 -27.43 13.10 15.58
C LEU A 336 -28.61 12.36 16.23
N VAL A 337 -28.90 11.13 15.82
CA VAL A 337 -30.02 10.35 16.34
C VAL A 337 -29.65 9.84 17.74
N LYS A 338 -30.36 10.34 18.75
CA LYS A 338 -30.23 9.84 20.13
C LYS A 338 -30.95 8.51 20.26
N PHE A 339 -30.22 7.40 20.15
CA PHE A 339 -30.74 6.08 20.52
C PHE A 339 -30.94 6.03 22.04
N LYS A 340 -32.16 5.72 22.50
CA LYS A 340 -32.37 5.33 23.90
C LYS A 340 -31.69 3.96 24.07
N ASN A 341 -30.71 3.89 24.98
CA ASN A 341 -30.14 2.62 25.44
C ASN A 341 -31.19 1.78 26.16
#